data_AF-A0A2K1EGA8-F1
#
_entry.id   AF-A0A2K1EGA8-F1
#
_cell.length_a   1.000
_cell.length_b   1.000
_cell.length_c   1.000
_cell.angle_alpha   90.00
_cell.angle_beta   90.00
_cell.angle_gamma   90.00
#
_symmetry.space_group_name_H-M   'P 1'
#
loop_
_entity.id
_entity.type
_entity.pdbx_description
1 polymer ?
#
loop_
_entity_poly.entity_id
_entity_poly.type
_entity_poly.pdbx_seq_one_letter_code
_entity_poly.pdbx_strand_id
1 'polypeptide(L)'
;MGRKISDHVQRMLYAESMGRCMNPDCKVELFRDNGDIIEKAHLTPFCDSEDNSFENLVVLCPNCHTDFDKNSAFTKVHVTMWKQNRKEEFDRFFGEKFSTFDELRSRVAPLLKENKVIFENYYIGDKKELWNVFEGKILANNNMLKKLLEQNRNLIQRHSDESYSNLAIIDTFLVHISEFESTRPTVEKHRQVLFPEEINSLFGIEPVDQSLLPSVESLEILINKLQRQGEFVGIVLGTDNPYIELLEDGNVVKLYLNDTPRLRQFYFDYGCFRGAKVRLDSLNFAYKFIKTRGVMFEFNDYTNLREVIVKGKKMIFIYNYCLSKVDLMKLTPSENSILVNLHNWNGKGCISSEAYALADEMAVTLLTMDKFYVYVNRLK
;
A
#
# COMPACT_ATOMS: atom_id res chain seq x y z
N MET A 1 -35.30 28.62 -21.68
CA MET A 1 -34.76 27.92 -20.50
C MET A 1 -33.65 26.99 -20.98
N GLY A 2 -32.44 27.10 -20.43
CA GLY A 2 -31.22 26.64 -21.09
C GLY A 2 -31.04 25.12 -21.18
N ARG A 3 -30.39 24.69 -22.27
CA ARG A 3 -29.82 23.36 -22.58
C ARG A 3 -28.80 22.84 -21.55
N LYS A 4 -28.86 23.26 -20.29
CA LYS A 4 -27.81 23.02 -19.30
C LYS A 4 -28.00 21.63 -18.70
N ILE A 5 -27.20 20.68 -19.18
CA ILE A 5 -27.03 19.37 -18.55
C ILE A 5 -26.50 19.61 -17.12
N SER A 6 -27.09 18.93 -16.13
CA SER A 6 -26.66 19.09 -14.75
C SER A 6 -25.25 18.51 -14.55
N ASP A 7 -24.47 19.12 -13.66
CA ASP A 7 -23.12 18.63 -13.34
C ASP A 7 -23.16 17.17 -12.84
N HIS A 8 -24.25 16.76 -12.18
CA HIS A 8 -24.51 15.37 -11.79
C HIS A 8 -24.51 14.43 -12.99
N VAL A 9 -25.34 14.72 -14.00
CA VAL A 9 -25.47 13.86 -15.19
C VAL A 9 -24.16 13.85 -15.97
N GLN A 10 -23.50 15.02 -16.09
CA GLN A 10 -22.17 15.12 -16.70
C GLN A 10 -21.13 14.23 -16.01
N ARG A 11 -21.10 14.20 -14.67
CA ARG A 11 -20.19 13.35 -13.91
C ARG A 11 -20.48 11.86 -14.09
N MET A 12 -21.74 11.45 -14.07
CA MET A 12 -22.11 10.06 -14.36
C MET A 12 -21.64 9.62 -15.75
N LEU A 13 -21.84 10.49 -16.74
CA LEU A 13 -21.40 10.25 -18.12
C LEU A 13 -19.87 10.08 -18.20
N TYR A 14 -19.11 10.89 -17.47
CA TYR A 14 -17.65 10.75 -17.41
C TYR A 14 -17.22 9.45 -16.75
N ALA A 15 -17.87 9.10 -15.65
CA ALA A 15 -17.69 7.83 -14.95
C ALA A 15 -17.95 6.62 -15.88
N GLU A 16 -19.05 6.62 -16.63
CA GLU A 16 -19.41 5.56 -17.58
C GLU A 16 -18.46 5.50 -18.78
N SER A 17 -17.98 6.65 -19.26
CA SER A 17 -17.09 6.72 -20.43
C SER A 17 -15.71 6.12 -20.18
N MET A 18 -15.28 5.99 -18.91
CA MET A 18 -13.90 5.61 -18.54
C MET A 18 -12.84 6.53 -19.17
N GLY A 19 -13.19 7.78 -19.45
CA GLY A 19 -12.33 8.73 -20.15
C GLY A 19 -12.03 8.40 -21.61
N ARG A 20 -12.84 7.55 -22.24
CA ARG A 20 -12.73 7.21 -23.66
C ARG A 20 -14.04 7.45 -24.39
N CYS A 21 -13.96 7.76 -25.68
CA CYS A 21 -15.13 7.88 -26.56
C CYS A 21 -15.96 6.60 -26.46
N MET A 22 -17.28 6.75 -26.24
CA MET A 22 -18.17 5.60 -26.02
C MET A 22 -18.40 4.77 -27.28
N ASN A 23 -18.16 5.32 -28.47
CA ASN A 23 -18.13 4.55 -29.71
C ASN A 23 -17.09 3.40 -29.61
N PRO A 24 -17.53 2.12 -29.72
CA PRO A 24 -16.66 0.95 -29.53
C PRO A 24 -15.54 0.84 -30.58
N ASP A 25 -15.71 1.41 -31.77
CA ASP A 25 -14.70 1.37 -32.83
C ASP A 25 -13.65 2.48 -32.71
N CYS A 26 -13.94 3.52 -31.91
CA CYS A 26 -13.05 4.67 -31.74
C CYS A 26 -12.18 4.56 -30.48
N LYS A 27 -12.82 4.46 -29.30
CA LYS A 27 -12.17 4.33 -27.97
C LYS A 27 -11.04 5.34 -27.68
N VAL A 28 -11.00 6.45 -28.40
CA VAL A 28 -9.98 7.49 -28.22
C VAL A 28 -10.07 8.08 -26.83
N GLU A 29 -8.92 8.39 -26.22
CA GLU A 29 -8.87 9.08 -24.93
C GLU A 29 -9.41 10.50 -25.07
N LEU A 30 -10.34 10.85 -24.19
CA LEU A 30 -11.09 12.09 -24.23
C LEU A 30 -10.49 13.17 -23.33
N PHE A 31 -9.87 12.78 -22.20
CA PHE A 31 -9.18 13.68 -21.29
C PHE A 31 -7.72 13.81 -21.74
N ARG A 32 -7.28 15.01 -22.15
CA ARG A 32 -5.94 15.20 -22.76
C ARG A 32 -5.28 16.48 -22.24
N ASP A 33 -3.95 16.42 -22.14
CA ASP A 33 -3.12 17.54 -21.67
C ASP A 33 -3.27 18.82 -22.51
N ASN A 34 -3.56 18.68 -23.81
CA ASN A 34 -3.70 19.80 -24.76
C ASN A 34 -5.15 20.25 -24.97
N GLY A 35 -6.05 19.89 -24.06
CA GLY A 35 -7.46 20.22 -24.10
C GLY A 35 -8.34 18.99 -24.34
N ASP A 36 -9.31 18.82 -23.45
CA ASP A 36 -10.27 17.72 -23.51
C ASP A 36 -11.14 17.82 -24.76
N ILE A 37 -11.36 16.69 -25.41
CA ILE A 37 -12.17 16.58 -26.63
C ILE A 37 -13.54 15.92 -26.33
N ILE A 38 -14.10 16.22 -25.16
CA ILE A 38 -15.29 15.56 -24.65
C ILE A 38 -16.55 16.28 -25.11
N GLU A 39 -17.39 15.61 -25.87
CA GLU A 39 -18.71 16.11 -26.27
C GLU A 39 -19.83 15.21 -25.73
N LYS A 40 -20.96 15.84 -25.37
CA LYS A 40 -22.14 15.15 -24.85
C LYS A 40 -23.21 15.20 -25.92
N ALA A 41 -23.57 14.05 -26.46
CA ALA A 41 -24.57 13.93 -27.50
C ALA A 41 -25.89 13.43 -26.92
N HIS A 42 -27.01 14.01 -27.36
CA HIS A 42 -28.35 13.54 -27.01
C HIS A 42 -28.76 12.41 -27.95
N LEU A 43 -29.20 11.28 -27.41
CA LEU A 43 -29.75 10.18 -28.20
C LEU A 43 -31.06 10.57 -28.90
N THR A 44 -31.89 11.34 -28.20
CA THR A 44 -33.07 12.04 -28.74
C THR A 44 -32.82 13.52 -28.61
N PRO A 45 -32.82 14.30 -29.71
CA PRO A 45 -32.53 15.72 -29.65
C PRO A 45 -33.33 16.44 -28.57
N PHE A 46 -32.67 17.33 -27.83
CA PHE A 46 -33.32 18.06 -26.74
C PHE A 46 -34.53 18.87 -27.20
N CYS A 47 -34.55 19.37 -28.44
CA CYS A 47 -35.71 20.08 -28.99
C CYS A 47 -36.95 19.20 -29.12
N ASP A 48 -36.78 17.88 -29.16
CA ASP A 48 -37.86 16.92 -29.38
C ASP A 48 -38.32 16.26 -28.08
N SER A 49 -37.43 16.14 -27.09
CA SER A 49 -37.69 15.42 -25.84
C SER A 49 -37.64 16.28 -24.58
N GLU A 50 -36.95 17.42 -24.62
CA GLU A 50 -36.53 18.20 -23.45
C GLU A 50 -35.80 17.38 -22.37
N ASP A 51 -35.22 16.23 -22.75
CA ASP A 51 -34.67 15.23 -21.84
C ASP A 51 -33.14 15.34 -21.74
N ASN A 52 -32.65 15.81 -20.59
CA ASN A 52 -31.23 15.85 -20.21
C ASN A 52 -30.85 14.73 -19.23
N SER A 53 -31.63 13.65 -19.16
CA SER A 53 -31.33 12.49 -18.33
C SER A 53 -30.04 11.80 -18.77
N PHE A 54 -29.41 11.10 -17.82
CA PHE A 54 -28.26 10.25 -18.11
C PHE A 54 -28.55 9.21 -19.20
N GLU A 55 -29.78 8.69 -19.27
CA GLU A 55 -30.15 7.68 -20.26
C GLU A 55 -30.29 8.25 -21.68
N ASN A 56 -30.63 9.52 -21.81
CA ASN A 56 -30.71 10.19 -23.11
C ASN A 56 -29.37 10.81 -23.55
N LEU A 57 -28.27 10.60 -22.82
CA LEU A 57 -26.96 11.18 -23.13
C LEU A 57 -25.87 10.13 -23.30
N VAL A 58 -24.88 10.45 -24.13
CA VAL A 58 -23.67 9.66 -24.39
C VAL A 58 -22.45 10.58 -24.53
N VAL A 59 -21.26 10.07 -24.21
CA VAL A 59 -20.00 10.81 -24.33
C VAL A 59 -19.22 10.38 -25.57
N LEU A 60 -18.89 11.33 -26.45
CA LEU A 60 -18.19 11.08 -27.71
C LEU A 60 -17.04 12.07 -27.92
N CYS A 61 -16.12 11.73 -28.83
CA CYS A 61 -15.18 12.70 -29.39
C CYS A 61 -15.86 13.52 -30.51
N PRO A 62 -15.30 14.66 -30.95
CA PRO A 62 -15.96 15.56 -31.89
C PRO A 62 -16.27 14.90 -33.24
N ASN A 63 -15.40 13.99 -33.69
CA ASN A 63 -15.60 13.24 -34.92
C ASN A 63 -16.81 12.31 -34.81
N CYS A 64 -16.84 11.45 -33.78
CA CYS A 64 -17.95 10.52 -33.59
C CYS A 64 -19.28 11.24 -33.29
N HIS A 65 -19.24 12.38 -32.61
CA HIS A 65 -20.44 13.18 -32.38
C HIS A 65 -20.96 13.79 -33.69
N THR A 66 -20.08 14.36 -34.51
CA THR A 66 -20.44 14.87 -35.84
C THR A 66 -21.04 13.77 -36.73
N ASP A 67 -20.44 12.58 -36.70
CA ASP A 67 -20.93 11.45 -37.49
C ASP A 67 -22.32 10.97 -37.06
N PHE A 68 -22.60 11.05 -35.75
CA PHE A 68 -23.92 10.73 -35.22
C PHE A 68 -24.95 11.81 -35.57
N ASP A 69 -24.68 13.07 -35.23
CA ASP A 69 -25.66 14.16 -35.32
C ASP A 69 -25.89 14.67 -36.75
N LYS A 70 -24.83 14.74 -37.57
CA LYS A 70 -24.88 15.41 -38.88
C LYS A 70 -24.80 14.46 -40.05
N ASN A 71 -23.95 13.44 -39.96
CA ASN A 71 -23.73 12.52 -41.07
C ASN A 71 -24.70 11.32 -41.03
N SER A 72 -25.48 11.17 -39.95
CA SER A 72 -26.39 10.04 -39.73
C SER A 72 -25.70 8.68 -39.92
N ALA A 73 -24.40 8.62 -39.61
CA ALA A 73 -23.59 7.41 -39.77
C ALA A 73 -24.02 6.31 -38.79
N PHE A 74 -24.69 6.68 -37.70
CA PHE A 74 -25.17 5.79 -36.66
C PHE A 74 -26.63 6.08 -36.31
N THR A 75 -27.39 5.04 -35.97
CA THR A 75 -28.78 5.18 -35.52
C THR A 75 -28.82 5.35 -34.00
N LYS A 76 -29.93 5.89 -33.48
CA LYS A 76 -30.17 5.95 -32.03
C LYS A 76 -30.01 4.59 -31.35
N VAL A 77 -30.51 3.52 -31.99
CA VAL A 77 -30.40 2.14 -31.47
C VAL A 77 -28.93 1.72 -31.36
N HIS A 78 -28.10 2.02 -32.36
CA HIS A 78 -26.66 1.73 -32.30
C HIS A 78 -25.99 2.46 -31.13
N VAL A 79 -26.30 3.75 -30.94
CA VAL A 79 -25.71 4.56 -29.85
C VAL A 79 -26.20 4.10 -28.47
N THR A 80 -27.46 3.70 -28.31
CA THR A 80 -27.94 3.08 -27.07
C THR A 80 -27.16 1.80 -26.76
N MET A 81 -26.90 0.96 -27.78
CA MET A 81 -26.08 -0.24 -27.60
C MET A 81 -24.65 0.08 -27.17
N TRP A 82 -24.08 1.24 -27.54
CA TRP A 82 -22.73 1.61 -27.10
C TRP A 82 -22.62 1.77 -25.58
N LYS A 83 -23.65 2.29 -24.90
CA LYS A 83 -23.68 2.36 -23.43
C LYS A 83 -23.65 0.95 -22.81
N GLN A 84 -24.47 0.05 -23.35
CA GLN A 84 -24.52 -1.35 -22.91
C GLN A 84 -23.18 -2.06 -23.17
N ASN A 85 -22.64 -1.96 -24.39
CA ASN A 85 -21.34 -2.52 -24.75
C ASN A 85 -20.23 -1.96 -23.85
N ARG A 86 -20.27 -0.68 -23.51
CA ARG A 86 -19.28 -0.05 -22.61
C ARG A 86 -19.35 -0.64 -21.20
N LYS A 87 -20.55 -0.89 -20.68
CA LYS A 87 -20.74 -1.56 -19.40
C LYS A 87 -20.24 -3.01 -19.42
N GLU A 88 -20.50 -3.75 -20.50
CA GLU A 88 -20.00 -5.12 -20.67
C GLU A 88 -18.47 -5.16 -20.85
N GLU A 89 -17.90 -4.20 -21.58
CA GLU A 89 -16.46 -4.01 -21.66
C GLU A 89 -15.86 -3.69 -20.30
N PHE A 90 -16.48 -2.80 -19.52
CA PHE A 90 -16.05 -2.49 -18.16
C PHE A 90 -15.98 -3.75 -17.29
N ASP A 91 -17.08 -4.50 -17.27
CA ASP A 91 -17.19 -5.71 -16.46
C ASP A 91 -16.18 -6.77 -16.89
N ARG A 92 -15.81 -6.82 -18.17
CA ARG A 92 -14.80 -7.73 -18.68
C ARG A 92 -13.37 -7.27 -18.41
N PHE A 93 -13.04 -6.01 -18.64
CA PHE A 93 -11.67 -5.47 -18.50
C PHE A 93 -11.27 -5.27 -17.04
N PHE A 94 -12.20 -4.82 -16.20
CA PHE A 94 -11.94 -4.54 -14.79
C PHE A 94 -12.57 -5.59 -13.87
N GLY A 95 -13.29 -6.57 -14.44
CA GLY A 95 -13.64 -7.81 -13.76
C GLY A 95 -12.58 -8.91 -13.82
N GLU A 96 -11.39 -8.59 -14.33
CA GLU A 96 -10.26 -9.50 -14.35
C GLU A 96 -9.87 -9.89 -12.92
N LYS A 97 -9.68 -11.20 -12.74
CA LYS A 97 -9.14 -11.77 -11.50
C LYS A 97 -7.67 -12.06 -11.70
N PHE A 98 -6.84 -11.47 -10.86
CA PHE A 98 -5.41 -11.68 -10.86
C PHE A 98 -5.03 -12.87 -10.00
N SER A 99 -3.87 -13.44 -10.29
CA SER A 99 -3.30 -14.56 -9.55
C SER A 99 -2.45 -14.08 -8.37
N THR A 100 -1.84 -12.89 -8.49
CA THR A 100 -0.95 -12.31 -7.48
C THR A 100 -1.29 -10.86 -7.17
N PHE A 101 -0.90 -10.41 -5.96
CA PHE A 101 -1.04 -9.01 -5.59
C PHE A 101 -0.23 -8.08 -6.51
N ASP A 102 0.93 -8.50 -7.00
CA ASP A 102 1.75 -7.69 -7.91
C ASP A 102 1.07 -7.43 -9.26
N GLU A 103 0.36 -8.43 -9.81
CA GLU A 103 -0.46 -8.24 -11.00
C GLU A 103 -1.55 -7.19 -10.76
N LEU A 104 -2.27 -7.29 -9.63
CA LEU A 104 -3.27 -6.29 -9.23
C LEU A 104 -2.62 -4.90 -9.05
N ARG A 105 -1.47 -4.83 -8.37
CA ARG A 105 -0.71 -3.61 -8.12
C ARG A 105 -0.33 -2.91 -9.42
N SER A 106 0.10 -3.66 -10.44
CA SER A 106 0.46 -3.11 -11.75
C SER A 106 -0.70 -2.38 -12.44
N ARG A 107 -1.94 -2.74 -12.13
CA ARG A 107 -3.16 -2.11 -12.67
C ARG A 107 -3.70 -0.99 -11.78
N VAL A 108 -3.62 -1.16 -10.46
CA VAL A 108 -4.18 -0.23 -9.47
C VAL A 108 -3.26 0.98 -9.24
N ALA A 109 -1.94 0.76 -9.10
CA ALA A 109 -1.01 1.82 -8.73
C ALA A 109 -0.98 3.01 -9.71
N PRO A 110 -1.02 2.81 -11.06
CA PRO A 110 -1.08 3.92 -12.00
C PRO A 110 -2.33 4.81 -11.83
N LEU A 111 -3.50 4.21 -11.57
CA LEU A 111 -4.77 4.93 -11.40
C LEU A 111 -4.77 5.76 -10.10
N LEU A 112 -4.29 5.18 -9.00
CA LEU A 112 -4.13 5.89 -7.73
C LEU A 112 -3.13 7.05 -7.85
N LYS A 113 -2.00 6.81 -8.54
CA LYS A 113 -0.97 7.84 -8.76
C LYS A 113 -1.50 9.00 -9.59
N GLU A 114 -2.26 8.72 -10.65
CA GLU A 114 -2.91 9.77 -11.44
C GLU A 114 -3.92 10.56 -10.62
N ASN A 115 -4.76 9.89 -9.83
CA ASN A 115 -5.70 10.56 -8.92
C ASN A 115 -5.00 11.47 -7.90
N LYS A 116 -3.90 10.99 -7.31
CA LYS A 116 -3.07 11.78 -6.37
C LYS A 116 -2.53 13.03 -7.05
N VAL A 117 -1.92 12.90 -8.23
CA VAL A 117 -1.36 14.02 -9.00
C VAL A 117 -2.44 15.05 -9.35
N ILE A 118 -3.63 14.63 -9.75
CA ILE A 118 -4.75 15.54 -10.05
C ILE A 118 -5.19 16.27 -8.77
N PHE A 119 -5.36 15.53 -7.68
CA PHE A 119 -5.80 16.09 -6.40
C PHE A 119 -4.81 17.15 -5.87
N GLU A 120 -3.52 16.84 -5.83
CA GLU A 120 -2.49 17.76 -5.33
C GLU A 120 -2.38 19.02 -6.18
N ASN A 121 -2.37 18.88 -7.51
CA ASN A 121 -2.15 20.03 -8.40
C ASN A 121 -3.36 20.95 -8.55
N TYR A 122 -4.57 20.40 -8.48
CA TYR A 122 -5.79 21.14 -8.85
C TYR A 122 -6.77 21.36 -7.70
N TYR A 123 -6.83 20.46 -6.70
CA TYR A 123 -7.67 20.66 -5.52
C TYR A 123 -6.93 21.44 -4.43
N ILE A 124 -5.76 20.94 -4.00
CA ILE A 124 -4.96 21.60 -2.95
C ILE A 124 -4.37 22.92 -3.45
N GLY A 125 -3.94 22.98 -4.71
CA GLY A 125 -3.37 24.19 -5.32
C GLY A 125 -4.34 25.36 -5.53
N ASP A 126 -5.56 25.32 -4.99
CA ASP A 126 -6.64 26.31 -5.10
C ASP A 126 -7.00 26.72 -6.56
N LYS A 127 -6.83 25.78 -7.50
CA LYS A 127 -7.16 25.97 -8.92
C LYS A 127 -8.55 25.41 -9.25
N LYS A 128 -9.58 25.93 -8.57
CA LYS A 128 -10.96 25.42 -8.63
C LYS A 128 -11.53 25.27 -10.05
N GLU A 129 -11.18 26.17 -10.97
CA GLU A 129 -11.64 26.08 -12.36
C GLU A 129 -11.05 24.86 -13.08
N LEU A 130 -9.76 24.59 -12.88
CA LEU A 130 -9.09 23.42 -13.46
C LEU A 130 -9.51 22.12 -12.76
N TRP A 131 -9.80 22.16 -11.46
CA TRP A 131 -10.36 21.00 -10.75
C TRP A 131 -11.63 20.48 -11.43
N ASN A 132 -12.54 21.38 -11.84
CA ASN A 132 -13.79 20.96 -12.50
C ASN A 132 -13.56 20.27 -13.85
N VAL A 133 -12.42 20.53 -14.51
CA VAL A 133 -12.01 19.86 -15.74
C VAL A 133 -11.52 18.44 -15.42
N PHE A 134 -10.56 18.31 -14.49
CA PHE A 134 -9.92 17.03 -14.19
C PHE A 134 -10.72 16.12 -13.24
N GLU A 135 -11.75 16.63 -12.56
CA GLU A 135 -12.63 15.83 -11.68
C GLU A 135 -13.25 14.63 -12.42
N GLY A 136 -13.58 14.80 -13.71
CA GLY A 136 -14.10 13.71 -14.55
C GLY A 136 -13.15 12.52 -14.66
N LYS A 137 -11.84 12.77 -14.70
CA LYS A 137 -10.81 11.73 -14.74
C LYS A 137 -10.72 10.97 -13.42
N ILE A 138 -10.79 11.67 -12.28
CA ILE A 138 -10.83 11.03 -10.96
C ILE A 138 -12.05 10.11 -10.84
N LEU A 139 -13.23 10.54 -11.30
CA LEU A 139 -14.44 9.72 -11.27
C LEU A 139 -14.30 8.45 -12.15
N ALA A 140 -13.74 8.60 -13.35
CA ALA A 140 -13.46 7.46 -14.22
C ALA A 140 -12.48 6.46 -13.54
N ASN A 141 -11.40 6.96 -12.96
CA ASN A 141 -10.40 6.14 -12.28
C ASN A 141 -10.98 5.46 -11.02
N ASN A 142 -11.78 6.18 -10.23
CA ASN A 142 -12.43 5.63 -9.03
C ASN A 142 -13.34 4.44 -9.35
N ASN A 143 -14.11 4.51 -10.45
CA ASN A 143 -14.91 3.38 -10.90
C ASN A 143 -14.03 2.17 -11.25
N MET A 144 -12.96 2.37 -12.01
CA MET A 144 -12.01 1.31 -12.35
C MET A 144 -11.40 0.67 -11.09
N LEU A 145 -10.92 1.52 -10.17
CA LEU A 145 -10.35 1.11 -8.88
C LEU A 145 -11.35 0.28 -8.06
N LYS A 146 -12.59 0.76 -7.94
CA LYS A 146 -13.66 0.06 -7.22
C LYS A 146 -13.85 -1.35 -7.74
N LYS A 147 -13.97 -1.51 -9.07
CA LYS A 147 -14.17 -2.84 -9.68
C LYS A 147 -12.96 -3.76 -9.48
N LEU A 148 -11.75 -3.26 -9.73
CA LEU A 148 -10.51 -4.04 -9.57
C LEU A 148 -10.37 -4.56 -8.13
N LEU A 149 -10.57 -3.69 -7.15
CA LEU A 149 -10.40 -4.01 -5.73
C LEU A 149 -11.50 -4.96 -5.24
N GLU A 150 -12.76 -4.75 -5.65
CA GLU A 150 -13.88 -5.64 -5.27
C GLU A 150 -13.71 -7.07 -5.80
N GLN A 151 -13.20 -7.24 -7.02
CA GLN A 151 -13.05 -8.56 -7.65
C GLN A 151 -11.83 -9.33 -7.14
N ASN A 152 -10.84 -8.63 -6.60
CA ASN A 152 -9.54 -9.19 -6.20
C ASN A 152 -9.28 -9.11 -4.69
N ARG A 153 -10.34 -8.99 -3.87
CA ARG A 153 -10.26 -8.94 -2.41
C ARG A 153 -9.47 -10.08 -1.78
N ASN A 154 -9.45 -11.25 -2.41
CA ASN A 154 -8.73 -12.44 -1.94
C ASN A 154 -7.20 -12.28 -1.99
N LEU A 155 -6.69 -11.31 -2.74
CA LEU A 155 -5.26 -11.01 -2.83
C LEU A 155 -4.81 -10.00 -1.78
N ILE A 156 -5.76 -9.39 -1.05
CA ILE A 156 -5.45 -8.40 -0.03
C ILE A 156 -5.38 -9.08 1.33
N GLN A 157 -4.35 -8.75 2.10
CA GLN A 157 -4.21 -9.24 3.46
C GLN A 157 -5.44 -8.87 4.31
N ARG A 158 -5.97 -9.86 5.03
CA ARG A 158 -7.11 -9.69 5.95
C ARG A 158 -6.76 -10.10 7.38
N HIS A 159 -7.35 -9.42 8.34
CA HIS A 159 -7.24 -9.73 9.76
C HIS A 159 -8.60 -9.51 10.46
N SER A 160 -8.83 -10.18 11.60
CA SER A 160 -10.08 -10.05 12.37
C SER A 160 -10.20 -8.69 13.08
N ASP A 161 -9.07 -8.11 13.44
CA ASP A 161 -8.95 -6.73 13.92
C ASP A 161 -8.64 -5.82 12.73
N GLU A 162 -9.53 -4.87 12.46
CA GLU A 162 -9.48 -3.94 11.34
C GLU A 162 -8.20 -3.09 11.32
N SER A 163 -7.65 -2.75 12.49
CA SER A 163 -6.41 -1.97 12.59
C SER A 163 -5.18 -2.71 12.02
N TYR A 164 -5.28 -4.03 11.88
CA TYR A 164 -4.25 -4.90 11.31
C TYR A 164 -4.68 -5.50 9.95
N SER A 165 -5.69 -4.95 9.28
CA SER A 165 -6.25 -5.50 8.05
C SER A 165 -6.04 -4.55 6.87
N ASN A 166 -5.27 -4.97 5.87
CA ASN A 166 -5.19 -4.21 4.62
C ASN A 166 -6.54 -4.18 3.88
N LEU A 167 -7.36 -5.23 4.05
CA LEU A 167 -8.70 -5.25 3.49
C LEU A 167 -9.60 -4.14 4.08
N ALA A 168 -9.41 -3.79 5.36
CA ALA A 168 -10.16 -2.69 5.98
C ALA A 168 -9.78 -1.31 5.40
N ILE A 169 -8.51 -1.13 5.00
CA ILE A 169 -8.05 0.06 4.25
C ILE A 169 -8.79 0.13 2.91
N ILE A 170 -8.88 -1.00 2.19
CA ILE A 170 -9.64 -1.09 0.93
C ILE A 170 -11.12 -0.77 1.16
N ASP A 171 -11.74 -1.35 2.18
CA ASP A 171 -13.15 -1.10 2.49
C ASP A 171 -13.42 0.39 2.76
N THR A 172 -12.56 1.02 3.56
CA THR A 172 -12.62 2.46 3.83
C THR A 172 -12.48 3.28 2.55
N PHE A 173 -11.56 2.89 1.66
CA PHE A 173 -11.39 3.56 0.37
C PHE A 173 -12.61 3.42 -0.55
N LEU A 174 -13.27 2.26 -0.56
CA LEU A 174 -14.49 2.05 -1.35
C LEU A 174 -15.66 2.90 -0.84
N VAL A 175 -15.76 3.08 0.49
CA VAL A 175 -16.72 4.01 1.10
C VAL A 175 -16.37 5.45 0.74
N HIS A 176 -15.08 5.83 0.83
CA HIS A 176 -14.61 7.14 0.40
C HIS A 176 -14.99 7.45 -1.04
N ILE A 177 -14.77 6.52 -1.98
CA ILE A 177 -15.18 6.66 -3.39
C ILE A 177 -16.70 6.89 -3.47
N SER A 178 -17.48 6.07 -2.77
CA SER A 178 -18.95 6.12 -2.85
C SER A 178 -19.50 7.43 -2.26
N GLU A 179 -18.96 7.91 -1.13
CA GLU A 179 -19.29 9.24 -0.58
C GLU A 179 -18.82 10.35 -1.50
N PHE A 180 -17.61 10.23 -2.06
CA PHE A 180 -17.07 11.21 -2.98
C PHE A 180 -18.02 11.43 -4.15
N GLU A 181 -18.52 10.35 -4.77
CA GLU A 181 -19.48 10.37 -5.88
C GLU A 181 -20.85 10.90 -5.45
N SER A 182 -21.41 10.34 -4.36
CA SER A 182 -22.77 10.63 -3.90
C SER A 182 -22.97 12.06 -3.40
N THR A 183 -21.90 12.71 -2.93
CA THR A 183 -21.94 14.09 -2.37
C THR A 183 -21.61 15.17 -3.39
N ARG A 184 -21.19 14.81 -4.62
CA ARG A 184 -21.01 15.84 -5.68
C ARG A 184 -22.27 16.62 -6.08
N PRO A 185 -23.49 16.05 -6.01
CA PRO A 185 -24.71 16.79 -6.31
C PRO A 185 -25.12 17.78 -5.22
N THR A 186 -24.65 17.59 -3.99
CA THR A 186 -25.07 18.41 -2.86
C THR A 186 -24.32 19.73 -2.84
N VAL A 187 -25.02 20.81 -2.51
CA VAL A 187 -24.42 22.16 -2.35
C VAL A 187 -23.38 22.13 -1.22
N GLU A 188 -23.71 21.42 -0.14
CA GLU A 188 -22.78 21.10 0.94
C GLU A 188 -22.26 19.67 0.78
N LYS A 189 -20.96 19.53 0.51
CA LYS A 189 -20.29 18.23 0.34
C LYS A 189 -19.93 17.67 1.71
N HIS A 190 -20.92 17.19 2.45
CA HIS A 190 -20.70 16.52 3.74
C HIS A 190 -20.15 15.12 3.50
N ARG A 191 -18.88 14.93 3.82
CA ARG A 191 -18.20 13.61 3.77
C ARG A 191 -17.70 13.28 5.15
N GLN A 192 -17.98 12.06 5.58
CA GLN A 192 -17.48 11.55 6.85
C GLN A 192 -16.18 10.79 6.64
N VAL A 193 -16.05 10.09 5.50
CA VAL A 193 -14.89 9.26 5.21
C VAL A 193 -13.88 10.01 4.36
N LEU A 194 -12.74 10.33 4.97
CA LEU A 194 -11.58 10.92 4.29
C LEU A 194 -10.85 9.87 3.45
N PHE A 195 -9.99 10.35 2.56
CA PHE A 195 -9.14 9.47 1.76
C PHE A 195 -8.14 8.74 2.69
N PRO A 196 -8.08 7.40 2.69
CA PRO A 196 -7.14 6.65 3.51
C PRO A 196 -5.76 6.66 2.84
N GLU A 197 -4.82 7.48 3.32
CA GLU A 197 -3.47 7.61 2.76
C GLU A 197 -2.73 6.26 2.72
N GLU A 198 -3.06 5.33 3.61
CA GLU A 198 -2.51 3.98 3.66
C GLU A 198 -2.74 3.17 2.38
N ILE A 199 -3.73 3.51 1.55
CA ILE A 199 -3.91 2.84 0.25
C ILE A 199 -2.74 3.12 -0.70
N ASN A 200 -2.17 4.33 -0.65
CA ASN A 200 -1.01 4.66 -1.47
C ASN A 200 0.22 3.87 -1.02
N SER A 201 0.37 3.67 0.30
CA SER A 201 1.41 2.81 0.87
C SER A 201 1.27 1.36 0.42
N LEU A 202 0.06 0.80 0.56
CA LEU A 202 -0.23 -0.59 0.18
C LEU A 202 0.17 -0.89 -1.27
N PHE A 203 -0.08 0.04 -2.19
CA PHE A 203 0.25 -0.10 -3.61
C PHE A 203 1.61 0.48 -4.02
N GLY A 204 2.47 0.84 -3.05
CA GLY A 204 3.84 1.25 -3.29
C GLY A 204 4.03 2.64 -3.91
N ILE A 205 3.04 3.52 -3.78
CA ILE A 205 3.05 4.88 -4.33
C ILE A 205 3.74 5.85 -3.39
N GLU A 206 3.36 5.84 -2.11
CA GLU A 206 3.90 6.73 -1.09
C GLU A 206 3.85 6.02 0.27
N PRO A 207 4.98 5.85 0.97
CA PRO A 207 5.02 5.14 2.24
C PRO A 207 4.35 5.95 3.35
N VAL A 208 3.81 5.25 4.35
CA VAL A 208 3.34 5.86 5.60
C VAL A 208 4.32 5.60 6.73
N ASP A 209 4.37 6.49 7.71
CA ASP A 209 5.17 6.30 8.94
C ASP A 209 4.27 5.79 10.06
N GLN A 210 4.25 4.47 10.26
CA GLN A 210 3.51 3.80 11.32
C GLN A 210 4.44 3.03 12.28
N SER A 211 3.88 2.22 13.18
CA SER A 211 4.68 1.39 14.08
C SER A 211 5.26 0.16 13.38
N LEU A 212 6.43 -0.29 13.79
CA LEU A 212 7.03 -1.53 13.29
C LEU A 212 6.15 -2.73 13.59
N LEU A 213 5.96 -3.62 12.61
CA LEU A 213 5.37 -4.93 12.86
C LEU A 213 6.25 -5.72 13.85
N PRO A 214 5.68 -6.38 14.86
CA PRO A 214 6.43 -6.76 16.05
C PRO A 214 7.39 -7.93 15.83
N SER A 215 7.17 -8.83 14.87
CA SER A 215 7.92 -10.10 14.79
C SER A 215 9.18 -9.98 13.92
N VAL A 216 10.35 -10.16 14.55
CA VAL A 216 11.63 -10.34 13.83
C VAL A 216 11.61 -11.64 13.02
N GLU A 217 10.97 -12.69 13.54
CA GLU A 217 10.89 -13.99 12.85
C GLU A 217 10.14 -13.88 11.51
N SER A 218 9.10 -13.05 11.44
CA SER A 218 8.38 -12.80 10.19
C SER A 218 9.29 -12.13 9.16
N LEU A 219 10.13 -11.18 9.62
CA LEU A 219 11.10 -10.46 8.79
C LEU A 219 12.20 -11.39 8.27
N GLU A 220 12.78 -12.21 9.14
CA GLU A 220 13.79 -13.22 8.77
C GLU A 220 13.28 -14.20 7.71
N ILE A 221 12.02 -14.65 7.84
CA ILE A 221 11.40 -15.55 6.84
C ILE A 221 11.19 -14.82 5.51
N LEU A 222 10.73 -13.57 5.55
CA LEU A 222 10.57 -12.75 4.34
C LEU A 222 11.91 -12.61 3.61
N ILE A 223 12.97 -12.22 4.32
CA ILE A 223 14.32 -12.07 3.75
C ILE A 223 14.80 -13.38 3.11
N ASN A 224 14.64 -14.51 3.80
CA ASN A 224 15.03 -15.81 3.25
C ASN A 224 14.29 -16.12 1.93
N LYS A 225 12.99 -15.80 1.85
CA LYS A 225 12.22 -16.00 0.61
C LYS A 225 12.68 -15.08 -0.52
N LEU A 226 12.92 -13.81 -0.23
CA LEU A 226 13.42 -12.83 -1.19
C LEU A 226 14.83 -13.19 -1.69
N GLN A 227 15.71 -13.67 -0.81
CA GLN A 227 17.04 -14.17 -1.19
C GLN A 227 16.95 -15.35 -2.17
N ARG A 228 16.03 -16.29 -1.95
CA ARG A 228 15.81 -17.44 -2.85
C ARG A 228 15.30 -17.03 -4.23
N GLN A 229 14.64 -15.89 -4.34
CA GLN A 229 14.17 -15.33 -5.60
C GLN A 229 15.18 -14.39 -6.26
N GLY A 230 16.30 -14.07 -5.59
CA GLY A 230 17.30 -13.12 -6.09
C GLY A 230 16.84 -11.66 -6.01
N GLU A 231 15.81 -11.36 -5.20
CA GLU A 231 15.22 -10.03 -5.07
C GLU A 231 15.79 -9.24 -3.88
N PHE A 232 16.42 -9.93 -2.92
CA PHE A 232 17.01 -9.28 -1.75
C PHE A 232 18.40 -8.69 -2.05
N VAL A 233 18.56 -7.39 -1.78
CA VAL A 233 19.85 -6.68 -1.93
C VAL A 233 20.52 -6.48 -0.56
N GLY A 234 19.75 -6.05 0.45
CA GLY A 234 20.30 -5.74 1.76
C GLY A 234 19.24 -5.33 2.78
N ILE A 235 19.67 -5.12 4.02
CA ILE A 235 18.80 -4.62 5.10
C ILE A 235 19.55 -3.60 5.96
N VAL A 236 18.84 -2.54 6.35
CA VAL A 236 19.33 -1.50 7.25
C VAL A 236 18.48 -1.49 8.52
N LEU A 237 19.08 -1.95 9.61
CA LEU A 237 18.56 -1.83 10.98
C LEU A 237 19.40 -0.84 11.80
N GLY A 238 18.88 -0.43 12.96
CA GLY A 238 19.52 0.52 13.87
C GLY A 238 19.40 1.97 13.44
N THR A 239 18.31 2.32 12.75
CA THR A 239 17.97 3.68 12.29
C THR A 239 16.54 4.03 12.72
N ASP A 240 16.16 5.30 12.58
CA ASP A 240 14.77 5.75 12.82
C ASP A 240 13.80 5.12 11.81
N ASN A 241 14.22 5.04 10.55
CA ASN A 241 13.46 4.44 9.46
C ASN A 241 14.25 3.23 8.95
N PRO A 242 14.10 2.04 9.56
CA PRO A 242 14.76 0.83 9.06
C PRO A 242 14.07 0.33 7.78
N TYR A 243 14.81 -0.33 6.90
CA TYR A 243 14.29 -0.79 5.60
C TYR A 243 15.04 -2.00 5.05
N ILE A 244 14.38 -2.74 4.15
CA ILE A 244 15.00 -3.71 3.24
C ILE A 244 15.23 -3.03 1.89
N GLU A 245 16.34 -3.37 1.24
CA GLU A 245 16.62 -3.03 -0.15
C GLU A 245 16.26 -4.22 -1.04
N LEU A 246 15.43 -3.97 -2.04
CA LEU A 246 14.89 -4.97 -2.97
C LEU A 246 15.24 -4.60 -4.40
N LEU A 247 15.37 -5.60 -5.26
CA LEU A 247 15.47 -5.42 -6.71
C LEU A 247 14.06 -5.52 -7.32
N GLU A 248 13.48 -4.38 -7.73
CA GLU A 248 12.20 -4.31 -8.45
C GLU A 248 12.47 -3.72 -9.86
N ASP A 249 12.09 -4.44 -10.92
CA ASP A 249 12.27 -4.00 -12.32
C ASP A 249 13.68 -3.49 -12.67
N GLY A 250 14.71 -4.14 -12.11
CA GLY A 250 16.12 -3.78 -12.31
C GLY A 250 16.60 -2.58 -11.51
N ASN A 251 15.75 -2.00 -10.65
CA ASN A 251 16.09 -0.88 -9.78
C ASN A 251 16.12 -1.32 -8.32
N VAL A 252 17.02 -0.73 -7.53
CA VAL A 252 17.04 -0.93 -6.08
C VAL A 252 16.01 -0.01 -5.44
N VAL A 253 15.00 -0.59 -4.80
CA VAL A 253 13.94 0.12 -4.07
C VAL A 253 14.01 -0.18 -2.57
N LYS A 254 13.43 0.71 -1.77
CA LYS A 254 13.39 0.57 -0.30
C LYS A 254 12.00 0.17 0.17
N LEU A 255 11.92 -0.95 0.89
CA LEU A 255 10.76 -1.34 1.68
C LEU A 255 11.01 -0.96 3.13
N TYR A 256 10.42 0.15 3.57
CA TYR A 256 10.51 0.63 4.94
C TYR A 256 9.75 -0.31 5.90
N LEU A 257 10.34 -0.62 7.05
CA LEU A 257 9.73 -1.57 8.00
C LEU A 257 8.62 -0.94 8.85
N ASN A 258 8.57 0.40 8.88
CA ASN A 258 7.48 1.20 9.45
C ASN A 258 6.39 1.54 8.42
N ASP A 259 6.58 1.18 7.14
CA ASP A 259 5.54 1.26 6.10
C ASP A 259 4.60 0.05 6.21
N THR A 260 3.83 0.05 7.29
CA THR A 260 3.11 -1.12 7.80
C THR A 260 2.13 -1.73 6.81
N PRO A 261 1.28 -0.98 6.07
CA PRO A 261 0.37 -1.58 5.10
C PRO A 261 1.13 -2.38 4.02
N ARG A 262 2.21 -1.81 3.49
CA ARG A 262 3.07 -2.45 2.49
C ARG A 262 3.78 -3.69 3.05
N LEU A 263 4.48 -3.58 4.18
CA LEU A 263 5.18 -4.72 4.78
C LEU A 263 4.21 -5.86 5.16
N ARG A 264 3.02 -5.51 5.64
CA ARG A 264 1.96 -6.47 5.98
C ARG A 264 1.48 -7.23 4.74
N GLN A 265 1.38 -6.57 3.60
CA GLN A 265 1.03 -7.20 2.33
C GLN A 265 2.12 -8.18 1.89
N PHE A 266 3.40 -7.79 1.96
CA PHE A 266 4.53 -8.69 1.71
C PHE A 266 4.49 -9.94 2.62
N TYR A 267 4.22 -9.77 3.92
CA TYR A 267 4.07 -10.93 4.81
C TYR A 267 2.90 -11.84 4.44
N PHE A 268 1.83 -11.30 3.86
CA PHE A 268 0.70 -12.09 3.38
C PHE A 268 1.06 -12.85 2.11
N ASP A 269 1.55 -12.16 1.09
CA ASP A 269 1.90 -12.72 -0.23
C ASP A 269 2.93 -13.86 -0.07
N TYR A 270 3.89 -13.65 0.83
CA TYR A 270 4.93 -14.62 1.13
C TYR A 270 4.60 -15.55 2.32
N GLY A 271 3.43 -15.48 2.95
CA GLY A 271 3.06 -16.38 4.06
C GLY A 271 4.04 -16.34 5.26
N CYS A 272 4.55 -15.16 5.59
CA CYS A 272 5.63 -14.95 6.55
C CYS A 272 5.17 -14.71 7.99
N PHE A 273 3.88 -14.45 8.24
CA PHE A 273 3.41 -14.12 9.60
C PHE A 273 3.78 -15.18 10.63
N ARG A 274 4.50 -14.77 11.67
CA ARG A 274 4.86 -15.56 12.85
C ARG A 274 4.61 -14.77 14.12
N GLY A 275 4.39 -15.49 15.22
CA GLY A 275 4.36 -14.88 16.54
C GLY A 275 5.70 -14.23 16.88
N ALA A 276 5.68 -13.04 17.49
CA ALA A 276 6.88 -12.33 17.88
C ALA A 276 7.56 -13.02 19.06
N LYS A 277 8.67 -13.72 18.81
CA LYS A 277 9.54 -14.22 19.89
C LYS A 277 10.55 -13.16 20.28
N VAL A 278 11.08 -12.41 19.31
CA VAL A 278 11.82 -11.18 19.53
C VAL A 278 11.06 -10.02 18.90
N ARG A 279 10.90 -8.93 19.67
CA ARG A 279 10.22 -7.73 19.18
C ARG A 279 11.15 -6.90 18.30
N LEU A 280 10.69 -6.56 17.09
CA LEU A 280 11.49 -5.85 16.08
C LEU A 280 11.87 -4.44 16.53
N ASP A 281 10.98 -3.75 17.25
CA ASP A 281 11.26 -2.43 17.84
C ASP A 281 12.43 -2.46 18.83
N SER A 282 12.44 -3.46 19.71
CA SER A 282 13.45 -3.65 20.75
C SER A 282 14.78 -4.05 20.13
N LEU A 283 14.77 -4.90 19.10
CA LEU A 283 15.96 -5.27 18.35
C LEU A 283 16.53 -4.08 17.58
N ASN A 284 15.70 -3.35 16.83
CA ASN A 284 16.10 -2.16 16.09
C ASN A 284 16.67 -1.09 17.05
N PHE A 285 16.07 -0.93 18.22
CA PHE A 285 16.57 -0.03 19.25
C PHE A 285 17.97 -0.44 19.76
N ALA A 286 18.20 -1.72 20.05
CA ALA A 286 19.51 -2.21 20.47
C ALA A 286 20.59 -1.93 19.41
N TYR A 287 20.28 -2.17 18.13
CA TYR A 287 21.18 -1.83 17.02
C TYR A 287 21.42 -0.34 16.86
N LYS A 288 20.38 0.48 17.04
CA LYS A 288 20.51 1.95 17.03
C LYS A 288 21.42 2.41 18.16
N PHE A 289 21.30 1.82 19.34
CA PHE A 289 22.18 2.13 20.46
C PHE A 289 23.65 1.80 20.14
N ILE A 290 23.93 0.62 19.56
CA ILE A 290 25.30 0.24 19.14
C ILE A 290 25.87 1.28 18.16
N LYS A 291 25.12 1.62 17.10
CA LYS A 291 25.54 2.58 16.07
C LYS A 291 25.80 3.99 16.63
N THR A 292 24.92 4.49 17.47
CA THR A 292 25.08 5.84 18.08
C THR A 292 26.27 5.95 19.02
N ARG A 293 26.88 4.82 19.42
CA ARG A 293 28.14 4.79 20.17
C ARG A 293 29.38 4.66 19.27
N GLY A 294 29.23 4.68 17.94
CA GLY A 294 30.34 4.52 17.00
C GLY A 294 30.86 3.09 16.93
N VAL A 295 30.10 2.12 17.44
CA VAL A 295 30.44 0.70 17.37
C VAL A 295 29.78 0.11 16.13
N MET A 296 30.56 -0.58 15.31
CA MET A 296 30.06 -1.29 14.13
C MET A 296 29.64 -2.71 14.51
N PHE A 297 28.62 -3.22 13.81
CA PHE A 297 28.21 -4.61 13.87
C PHE A 297 27.96 -5.13 12.47
N GLU A 298 28.12 -6.44 12.30
CA GLU A 298 27.91 -7.13 11.03
C GLU A 298 26.98 -8.32 11.23
N PHE A 299 26.06 -8.53 10.28
CA PHE A 299 25.25 -9.75 10.25
C PHE A 299 26.10 -10.87 9.66
N ASN A 300 26.12 -12.02 10.33
CA ASN A 300 26.75 -13.22 9.76
C ASN A 300 25.89 -13.83 8.65
N ASP A 301 24.57 -13.76 8.83
CA ASP A 301 23.57 -14.21 7.88
C ASP A 301 22.31 -13.34 8.03
N TYR A 302 21.78 -12.84 6.92
CA TYR A 302 20.56 -12.04 6.91
C TYR A 302 19.30 -12.85 7.22
N THR A 303 19.35 -14.19 7.19
CA THR A 303 18.25 -15.04 7.67
C THR A 303 18.19 -15.15 9.21
N ASN A 304 19.18 -14.61 9.93
CA ASN A 304 19.16 -14.49 11.38
C ASN A 304 19.56 -13.08 11.83
N LEU A 305 18.56 -12.20 11.90
CA LEU A 305 18.74 -10.80 12.27
C LEU A 305 18.97 -10.61 13.78
N ARG A 306 18.82 -11.67 14.58
CA ARG A 306 19.03 -11.63 16.04
C ARG A 306 20.47 -11.89 16.43
N GLU A 307 21.33 -12.21 15.48
CA GLU A 307 22.75 -12.50 15.70
C GLU A 307 23.64 -11.60 14.88
N VAL A 308 24.58 -10.94 15.55
CA VAL A 308 25.57 -10.07 14.91
C VAL A 308 26.96 -10.29 15.50
N ILE A 309 27.97 -9.88 14.74
CA ILE A 309 29.34 -9.82 15.19
C ILE A 309 29.66 -8.38 15.58
N VAL A 310 30.08 -8.17 16.82
CA VAL A 310 30.49 -6.86 17.36
C VAL A 310 31.92 -6.99 17.86
N LYS A 311 32.86 -6.27 17.25
CA LYS A 311 34.31 -6.34 17.58
C LYS A 311 34.83 -7.80 17.65
N GLY A 312 34.41 -8.65 16.70
CA GLY A 312 34.81 -10.05 16.62
C GLY A 312 34.12 -11.00 17.60
N LYS A 313 33.19 -10.52 18.44
CA LYS A 313 32.38 -11.36 19.33
C LYS A 313 30.96 -11.52 18.83
N LYS A 314 30.45 -12.76 18.89
CA LYS A 314 29.06 -13.07 18.57
C LYS A 314 28.14 -12.54 19.66
N MET A 315 27.20 -11.68 19.26
CA MET A 315 26.16 -11.13 20.11
C MET A 315 24.80 -11.64 19.65
N ILE A 316 24.02 -12.20 20.57
CA ILE A 316 22.75 -12.88 20.34
C ILE A 316 21.67 -12.13 21.12
N PHE A 317 20.63 -11.68 20.42
CA PHE A 317 19.51 -10.95 21.00
C PHE A 317 18.29 -11.84 21.17
N ILE A 318 17.77 -11.90 22.40
CA ILE A 318 16.57 -12.65 22.74
C ILE A 318 15.56 -11.75 23.44
N TYR A 319 14.33 -12.24 23.64
CA TYR A 319 13.31 -11.52 24.38
C TYR A 319 12.53 -12.52 25.27
N ASN A 320 12.95 -12.65 26.52
CA ASN A 320 12.34 -13.54 27.50
C ASN A 320 11.93 -12.73 28.73
N TYR A 321 10.70 -12.94 29.22
CA TYR A 321 10.22 -12.28 30.45
C TYR A 321 11.17 -12.51 31.64
N CYS A 322 11.64 -13.75 31.77
CA CYS A 322 12.77 -14.16 32.59
C CYS A 322 13.53 -15.24 31.83
N LEU A 323 14.80 -15.02 31.53
CA LEU A 323 15.68 -16.04 30.95
C LEU A 323 16.04 -17.05 32.02
N SER A 324 15.52 -18.27 31.91
CA SER A 324 15.80 -19.37 32.83
C SER A 324 16.98 -20.25 32.39
N LYS A 325 17.49 -21.09 33.28
CA LYS A 325 18.47 -22.15 32.95
C LYS A 325 17.98 -23.05 31.80
N VAL A 326 16.70 -23.43 31.81
CA VAL A 326 16.10 -24.30 30.78
C VAL A 326 16.06 -23.61 29.42
N ASP A 327 15.77 -22.30 29.39
CA ASP A 327 15.78 -21.53 28.14
C ASP A 327 17.20 -21.45 27.57
N LEU A 328 18.19 -21.20 28.42
CA LEU A 328 19.59 -21.16 28.01
C LEU A 328 20.07 -22.50 27.45
N MET A 329 19.69 -23.62 28.08
CA MET A 329 19.97 -24.97 27.57
C MET A 329 19.35 -25.22 26.19
N LYS A 330 18.18 -24.65 25.89
CA LYS A 330 17.53 -24.78 24.57
C LYS A 330 18.19 -23.91 23.51
N LEU A 331 18.74 -22.76 23.89
CA LEU A 331 19.39 -21.83 22.98
C LEU A 331 20.77 -22.31 22.53
N THR A 332 21.44 -23.13 23.35
CA THR A 332 22.78 -23.68 23.07
C THR A 332 23.77 -22.64 22.49
N PRO A 333 23.95 -21.47 23.14
CA PRO A 333 24.86 -20.46 22.64
C PRO A 333 26.29 -20.99 22.56
N SER A 334 27.03 -20.57 21.53
CA SER A 334 28.44 -20.92 21.36
C SER A 334 29.30 -20.30 22.47
N GLU A 335 30.38 -20.97 22.83
CA GLU A 335 31.39 -20.46 23.76
C GLU A 335 31.85 -19.05 23.36
N ASN A 336 32.16 -18.19 24.34
CA ASN A 336 32.60 -16.81 24.16
C ASN A 336 31.57 -15.86 23.49
N SER A 337 30.32 -16.30 23.32
CA SER A 337 29.24 -15.43 22.86
C SER A 337 28.66 -14.56 23.98
N ILE A 338 27.95 -13.51 23.55
CA ILE A 338 27.26 -12.57 24.43
C ILE A 338 25.79 -12.67 24.12
N LEU A 339 24.99 -12.99 25.13
CA LEU A 339 23.56 -13.10 24.99
C LEU A 339 22.87 -11.95 25.74
N VAL A 340 22.06 -11.19 25.01
CA VAL A 340 21.38 -9.99 25.51
C VAL A 340 19.88 -10.27 25.57
N ASN A 341 19.31 -10.22 26.78
CA ASN A 341 17.86 -10.27 26.94
C ASN A 341 17.30 -8.84 26.81
N LEU A 342 16.55 -8.61 25.73
CA LEU A 342 15.96 -7.33 25.38
C LEU A 342 14.78 -6.94 26.29
N HIS A 343 14.14 -7.92 26.94
CA HIS A 343 13.09 -7.64 27.91
C HIS A 343 13.70 -6.96 29.15
N ASN A 344 13.21 -5.77 29.51
CA ASN A 344 13.77 -4.98 30.61
C ASN A 344 12.79 -4.65 31.76
N TRP A 345 11.53 -5.10 31.70
CA TRP A 345 10.52 -4.65 32.68
C TRP A 345 10.82 -5.10 34.11
N ASN A 346 11.44 -6.28 34.29
CA ASN A 346 11.81 -6.80 35.62
C ASN A 346 13.23 -6.36 36.07
N GLY A 347 13.88 -5.45 35.34
CA GLY A 347 15.24 -5.00 35.60
C GLY A 347 16.21 -6.17 35.79
N LYS A 348 16.83 -6.27 36.98
CA LYS A 348 17.77 -7.35 37.32
C LYS A 348 17.12 -8.75 37.35
N GLY A 349 15.81 -8.86 37.52
CA GLY A 349 15.07 -10.12 37.56
C GLY A 349 14.78 -10.72 36.18
N CYS A 350 15.22 -10.10 35.08
CA CYS A 350 14.99 -10.61 33.73
C CYS A 350 15.87 -11.83 33.36
N ILE A 351 16.84 -12.20 34.21
CA ILE A 351 17.73 -13.36 34.03
C ILE A 351 17.88 -14.04 35.39
N SER A 352 17.63 -15.35 35.45
CA SER A 352 17.68 -16.10 36.72
C SER A 352 19.12 -16.35 37.19
N SER A 353 19.29 -16.56 38.50
CA SER A 353 20.59 -16.92 39.11
C SER A 353 21.16 -18.20 38.51
N GLU A 354 20.30 -19.19 38.25
CA GLU A 354 20.67 -20.49 37.68
C GLU A 354 21.09 -20.36 36.21
N ALA A 355 20.52 -19.39 35.47
CA ALA A 355 20.94 -19.08 34.11
C ALA A 355 22.35 -18.47 34.09
N TYR A 356 22.67 -17.57 35.03
CA TYR A 356 24.03 -17.04 35.18
C TYR A 356 25.04 -18.14 35.53
N ALA A 357 24.72 -19.00 36.50
CA ALA A 357 25.60 -20.10 36.89
C ALA A 357 25.91 -21.05 35.72
N LEU A 358 24.90 -21.41 34.92
CA LEU A 358 25.10 -22.23 33.72
C LEU A 358 25.89 -21.47 32.65
N ALA A 359 25.66 -20.17 32.47
CA ALA A 359 26.40 -19.40 31.48
C ALA A 359 27.90 -19.30 31.80
N ASP A 360 28.26 -19.22 33.09
CA ASP A 360 29.65 -19.27 33.54
C ASP A 360 30.31 -20.62 33.19
N GLU A 361 29.59 -21.74 33.39
CA GLU A 361 30.04 -23.08 32.97
C GLU A 361 30.23 -23.19 31.45
N MET A 362 29.40 -22.49 30.66
CA MET A 362 29.43 -22.48 29.19
C MET A 362 30.39 -21.42 28.60
N ALA A 363 31.04 -20.62 29.45
CA ALA A 363 31.80 -19.42 29.06
C ALA A 363 31.02 -18.45 28.14
N VAL A 364 29.75 -18.20 28.49
CA VAL A 364 28.84 -17.28 27.79
C VAL A 364 28.52 -16.08 28.67
N THR A 365 28.56 -14.88 28.10
CA THR A 365 28.22 -13.65 28.85
C THR A 365 26.73 -13.34 28.72
N LEU A 366 25.99 -13.32 29.84
CA LEU A 366 24.59 -12.88 29.85
C LEU A 366 24.44 -11.40 30.25
N LEU A 367 23.69 -10.63 29.47
CA LEU A 367 23.44 -9.21 29.72
C LEU A 367 21.94 -8.91 29.76
N THR A 368 21.54 -8.18 30.80
CA THR A 368 20.30 -7.38 30.77
C THR A 368 20.53 -6.13 29.92
N MET A 369 19.46 -5.41 29.54
CA MET A 369 19.60 -4.15 28.80
C MET A 369 20.49 -3.12 29.51
N ASP A 370 20.36 -2.96 30.84
CA ASP A 370 21.22 -2.05 31.61
C ASP A 370 22.71 -2.42 31.50
N LYS A 371 23.03 -3.72 31.63
CA LYS A 371 24.41 -4.22 31.47
C LYS A 371 24.89 -4.12 30.03
N PHE A 372 23.99 -4.30 29.06
CA PHE A 372 24.27 -4.14 27.63
C PHE A 372 24.68 -2.71 27.30
N TYR A 373 23.99 -1.70 27.82
CA TYR A 373 24.37 -0.30 27.60
C TYR A 373 25.78 0.00 28.12
N VAL A 374 26.09 -0.49 29.33
CA VAL A 374 27.43 -0.35 29.92
C VAL A 374 28.47 -1.10 29.08
N TYR A 375 28.14 -2.30 28.61
CA TYR A 375 29.02 -3.12 27.78
C TYR A 375 29.39 -2.41 26.48
N VAL A 376 28.40 -1.94 25.72
CA VAL A 376 28.62 -1.24 24.43
C VAL A 376 29.43 0.05 24.63
N ASN A 377 29.19 0.80 25.70
CA ASN A 377 29.98 2.01 25.99
C ASN A 377 31.46 1.72 26.25
N ARG A 378 31.81 0.51 26.71
CA ARG A 378 33.19 0.07 26.92
C ARG A 378 33.88 -0.42 25.66
N LEU A 379 33.15 -0.62 24.56
CA LEU A 379 33.69 -1.04 23.26
C LEU A 379 34.19 0.12 22.39
N LYS A 380 33.96 1.36 22.84
CA LYS A 380 34.42 2.57 22.17
C LYS A 380 35.93 2.61 22.03
#